data_AF-A0A920UGL1-F1
#
_entry.id   AF-A0A920UGL1-F1
#
_cell.length_a   1.000
_cell.length_b   1.000
_cell.length_c   1.000
_cell.angle_alpha   90.00
_cell.angle_beta   90.00
_cell.angle_gamma   90.00
#
_symmetry.space_group_name_H-M   'P 1'
#
loop_
_entity.id
_entity.type
_entity.pdbx_description
1 polymer ?
#
loop_
_entity_poly.entity_id
_entity_poly.type
_entity_poly.pdbx_seq_one_letter_code
_entity_poly.pdbx_strand_id
1 'polypeptide(L)'
;MEKKIIVAKQTNDRRLIKTWSRRSVILPDFVGVNIAVHNGKNLSRCLSQKKGFGYKLGEFAPTRTYGGHASKSDRRKNKIMNSQATARNVRVAPRKPRPSCGFSQGTECCESNGIFKVLCETEQQSLL
;
A
#
# COMPACT_ATOMS: atom_id res chain seq x y z
N MET A 1 1.43 17.39 -8.50
CA MET A 1 0.69 16.73 -7.39
C MET A 1 -0.55 17.53 -7.06
N GLU A 2 -0.39 18.83 -6.77
CA GLU A 2 -1.45 19.80 -6.43
C GLU A 2 -2.78 19.61 -7.17
N LYS A 3 -2.80 19.53 -8.51
CA LYS A 3 -4.03 19.30 -9.30
C LYS A 3 -4.85 18.10 -8.82
N LYS A 4 -4.20 16.98 -8.48
CA LYS A 4 -4.89 15.77 -7.99
C LYS A 4 -5.53 15.97 -6.62
N ILE A 5 -4.93 16.81 -5.78
CA ILE A 5 -5.44 17.12 -4.45
C ILE A 5 -6.65 18.03 -4.53
N ILE A 6 -6.60 19.04 -5.40
CA ILE A 6 -7.73 19.95 -5.63
C ILE A 6 -8.97 19.16 -6.07
N VAL A 7 -8.80 18.27 -7.07
CA VAL A 7 -9.89 17.40 -7.53
C VAL A 7 -10.39 16.50 -6.40
N ALA A 8 -9.50 15.84 -5.65
CA ALA A 8 -9.91 14.98 -4.55
C ALA A 8 -10.68 15.73 -3.45
N LYS A 9 -10.33 17.00 -3.19
CA LYS A 9 -11.07 17.86 -2.26
C LYS A 9 -12.45 18.25 -2.79
N GLN A 10 -12.55 18.60 -4.07
CA GLN A 10 -13.82 18.95 -4.71
C GLN A 10 -14.79 17.77 -4.70
N THR A 11 -14.31 16.58 -5.05
CA THR A 11 -15.10 15.35 -5.06
C THR A 11 -15.28 14.76 -3.66
N ASN A 12 -14.63 15.31 -2.63
CA ASN A 12 -14.59 14.77 -1.26
C ASN A 12 -14.10 13.31 -1.19
N ASP A 13 -13.30 12.90 -2.17
CA ASP A 13 -12.78 11.55 -2.30
C ASP A 13 -11.67 11.30 -1.27
N ARG A 14 -11.93 10.45 -0.28
CA ARG A 14 -10.94 10.04 0.74
C ARG A 14 -9.94 8.98 0.26
N ARG A 15 -9.87 8.77 -1.06
CA ARG A 15 -9.00 7.78 -1.71
C ARG A 15 -7.54 8.08 -1.43
N LEU A 16 -6.71 7.03 -1.40
CA LEU A 16 -5.28 7.18 -1.17
C LEU A 16 -4.57 7.70 -2.41
N ILE A 17 -4.04 8.92 -2.34
CA ILE A 17 -3.26 9.51 -3.43
C ILE A 17 -1.80 9.07 -3.27
N LYS A 18 -1.32 8.25 -4.21
CA LYS A 18 0.08 7.82 -4.27
C LYS A 18 0.95 8.91 -4.90
N THR A 19 2.08 9.23 -4.30
CA THR A 19 3.05 10.22 -4.82
C THR A 19 4.50 9.75 -4.67
N TRP A 20 5.28 10.01 -5.71
CA TRP A 20 6.74 9.85 -5.72
C TRP A 20 7.46 11.18 -5.50
N SER A 21 6.73 12.31 -5.56
CA SER A 21 7.32 13.61 -5.33
C SER A 21 7.54 13.84 -3.83
N ARG A 22 8.80 13.71 -3.40
CA ARG A 22 9.24 14.07 -2.05
C ARG A 22 9.58 15.56 -1.90
N ARG A 23 9.72 16.29 -3.03
CA ARG A 23 10.17 17.68 -3.07
C ARG A 23 9.04 18.70 -2.85
N SER A 24 7.79 18.28 -3.05
CA SER A 24 6.63 19.15 -2.91
C SER A 24 6.41 19.56 -1.44
N VAL A 25 6.07 20.83 -1.24
CA VAL A 25 5.74 21.41 0.07
C VAL A 25 4.26 21.18 0.37
N ILE A 26 3.93 20.95 1.64
CA ILE A 26 2.54 20.81 2.08
C ILE A 26 1.90 22.20 2.14
N LEU A 27 0.91 22.42 1.27
CA LEU A 27 0.06 23.60 1.28
C LEU A 27 -1.13 23.38 2.23
N PRO A 28 -1.79 24.45 2.72
CA PRO A 28 -3.01 24.32 3.54
C PRO A 28 -4.10 23.49 2.87
N ASP A 29 -4.10 23.43 1.54
CA ASP A 29 -5.05 22.62 0.77
C ASP A 29 -4.88 21.11 0.95
N PHE A 30 -3.81 20.65 1.58
CA PHE A 30 -3.51 19.23 1.72
C PHE A 30 -4.08 18.64 3.00
N VAL A 31 -4.63 19.49 3.89
CA VAL A 31 -5.21 19.09 5.17
C VAL A 31 -6.44 18.22 4.93
N GLY A 32 -6.48 17.06 5.61
CA GLY A 32 -7.58 16.10 5.51
C GLY A 32 -7.50 15.15 4.31
N VAL A 33 -6.49 15.27 3.44
CA VAL A 33 -6.28 14.37 2.30
C VAL A 33 -5.30 13.26 2.65
N ASN A 34 -5.61 12.04 2.23
CA ASN A 34 -4.79 10.86 2.44
C ASN A 34 -3.68 10.77 1.37
N ILE A 35 -2.44 11.01 1.75
CA ILE A 35 -1.30 11.00 0.82
C ILE A 35 -0.37 9.85 1.19
N ALA A 36 0.08 9.09 0.20
CA ALA A 36 1.11 8.07 0.39
C ALA A 36 2.38 8.45 -0.37
N VAL A 37 3.45 8.69 0.40
CA VAL A 37 4.75 9.15 -0.11
C VAL A 37 5.71 7.98 -0.26
N HIS A 38 6.40 7.92 -1.39
CA HIS A 38 7.40 6.90 -1.63
C HIS A 38 8.71 7.17 -0.89
N ASN A 39 9.22 6.14 -0.18
CA ASN A 39 10.50 6.18 0.54
C ASN A 39 11.62 5.35 -0.13
N GLY A 40 11.40 4.88 -1.37
CA GLY A 40 12.34 4.03 -2.11
C GLY A 40 12.00 2.54 -2.11
N LYS A 41 11.23 2.07 -1.12
CA LYS A 41 10.80 0.65 -1.04
C LYS A 41 9.29 0.54 -0.85
N ASN A 42 8.78 1.26 0.13
CA ASN A 42 7.38 1.26 0.53
C ASN A 42 6.76 2.63 0.27
N LEU A 43 5.43 2.67 0.40
CA LEU A 43 4.66 3.90 0.36
C LEU A 43 4.17 4.20 1.78
N SER A 44 4.78 5.20 2.43
CA SER A 44 4.39 5.64 3.76
C SER A 44 3.15 6.50 3.65
N ARG A 45 2.03 6.05 4.24
CA ARG A 45 0.81 6.87 4.33
C ARG A 45 1.03 7.96 5.38
N CYS A 46 0.81 9.20 4.96
CA CYS A 46 0.88 10.36 5.83
C CYS A 46 -0.47 11.08 5.83
N LEU A 47 -0.96 11.38 7.04
CA LEU A 47 -2.13 12.21 7.24
C LEU A 47 -1.65 13.62 7.59
N SER A 48 -1.88 14.58 6.70
CA SER A 48 -1.43 15.96 6.91
C SER A 48 -2.24 16.62 8.03
N GLN A 49 -1.62 16.81 9.19
CA GLN A 49 -2.17 17.63 10.28
C GLN A 49 -2.03 19.12 9.97
N LYS A 50 -2.89 19.97 10.57
CA LYS A 50 -2.87 21.42 10.36
C LYS A 50 -1.50 22.07 10.63
N LYS A 51 -0.68 21.55 11.54
CA LYS A 51 0.66 22.11 11.83
C LYS A 51 1.72 21.75 10.77
N GLY A 52 1.40 20.90 9.80
CA GLY A 52 2.34 20.40 8.81
C GLY A 52 2.65 21.33 7.63
N PHE A 53 2.08 22.55 7.57
CA PHE A 53 2.38 23.50 6.49
C PHE A 53 3.84 23.98 6.57
N GLY A 54 4.47 24.17 5.40
CA GLY A 54 5.87 24.60 5.30
C GLY A 54 6.91 23.46 5.31
N TYR A 55 6.51 22.23 5.64
CA TYR A 55 7.36 21.05 5.49
C TYR A 55 7.23 20.42 4.11
N LYS A 56 8.29 19.72 3.68
CA LYS A 56 8.27 18.91 2.46
C LYS A 56 7.67 17.55 2.75
N LEU A 57 7.00 16.96 1.76
CA LEU A 57 6.47 15.59 1.84
C LEU A 57 7.55 14.55 2.18
N GLY A 58 8.80 14.81 1.81
CA GLY A 58 9.95 13.94 2.06
C GLY A 58 10.31 13.77 3.54
N GLU A 59 9.98 14.74 4.40
CA GLU A 59 10.28 14.70 5.84
C GLU A 59 9.45 13.64 6.56
N PHE A 60 8.26 13.35 6.04
CA PHE A 60 7.34 12.36 6.59
C PHE A 60 7.63 10.93 6.10
N ALA A 61 8.61 10.78 5.20
CA ALA A 61 8.98 9.50 4.59
C ALA A 61 10.48 9.23 4.82
N PRO A 62 10.87 8.74 6.02
CA PRO A 62 12.25 8.37 6.29
C PRO A 62 12.69 7.21 5.40
N THR A 63 13.90 7.32 4.86
CA THR A 63 14.46 6.37 3.87
C THR A 63 15.50 5.43 4.46
N ARG A 64 16.19 5.86 5.52
CA ARG A 64 17.17 5.06 6.23
C ARG A 64 16.62 4.72 7.61
N THR A 65 16.60 3.43 7.93
CA THR A 65 16.42 2.97 9.30
C THR A 65 17.76 3.09 10.02
N TYR A 66 17.83 3.93 11.04
CA TYR A 66 19.02 4.02 11.88
C TYR A 66 19.16 2.74 12.70
N GLY A 67 20.24 2.00 12.47
CA GLY A 67 20.52 0.71 13.14
C GLY A 67 21.14 0.84 14.54
N GLY A 68 21.38 2.06 15.02
CA GLY A 68 22.14 2.31 16.26
C GLY A 68 23.64 2.09 16.08
N HIS A 69 24.46 2.92 16.73
CA HIS A 69 25.77 2.46 17.21
C HIS A 69 25.52 1.68 18.49
N ALA A 70 25.29 0.38 18.37
CA ALA A 70 24.91 -0.44 19.52
C ALA A 70 26.12 -0.70 20.42
N SER A 71 26.18 -0.04 21.58
CA SER A 71 26.74 -0.68 22.76
C SER A 71 25.83 -1.86 23.15
N LYS A 72 26.41 -2.95 23.68
CA LYS A 72 25.70 -4.24 23.94
C LYS A 72 24.42 -4.08 24.78
N SER A 73 24.28 -3.01 25.56
CA SER A 73 23.15 -2.73 26.45
C SER A 73 21.89 -2.20 25.73
N ASP A 74 22.03 -1.38 24.68
CA ASP A 74 20.88 -0.72 24.04
C ASP A 74 20.14 -1.60 23.02
N ARG A 75 20.85 -2.58 22.43
CA ARG A 75 20.24 -3.57 21.52
C ARG A 75 19.14 -4.40 22.19
N ARG A 76 19.21 -4.58 23.51
CA ARG A 76 18.25 -5.35 24.30
C ARG A 76 16.90 -4.61 24.44
N LYS A 77 16.89 -3.27 24.50
CA LYS A 77 15.66 -2.46 24.62
C LYS A 77 14.83 -2.45 23.34
N ASN A 78 15.48 -2.31 22.18
CA ASN A 78 14.79 -2.22 20.88
C ASN A 78 14.08 -3.55 20.50
N LYS A 79 14.60 -4.69 20.98
CA LYS A 79 13.97 -6.00 20.77
C LYS A 79 12.70 -6.21 21.63
N ILE A 80 12.67 -5.65 22.86
CA ILE A 80 11.55 -5.76 23.80
C ILE A 80 10.36 -4.88 23.36
N MET A 81 10.62 -3.71 22.78
CA MET A 81 9.57 -2.83 22.24
C MET A 81 8.95 -3.36 20.95
N ASN A 82 9.72 -4.02 20.07
CA ASN A 82 9.20 -4.54 18.80
C ASN A 82 8.59 -5.96 18.92
N SER A 83 8.71 -6.63 20.07
CA SER A 83 8.07 -7.92 20.35
C SER A 83 6.63 -7.80 20.88
N GLN A 84 6.25 -6.63 21.41
CA GLN A 84 4.89 -6.39 21.89
C GLN A 84 3.87 -6.17 20.75
N ALA A 85 4.35 -5.86 19.53
CA ALA A 85 3.49 -5.69 18.35
C ALA A 85 3.18 -7.01 17.59
N THR A 86 3.87 -8.11 17.87
CA THR A 86 3.61 -9.43 17.27
C THR A 86 2.63 -10.30 18.05
N ALA A 87 2.05 -9.79 19.14
CA ALA A 87 1.02 -10.47 19.91
C ALA A 87 -0.38 -9.91 19.61
N ARG A 88 -0.75 -9.82 18.33
CA ARG A 88 -2.18 -9.89 17.95
C ARG A 88 -2.38 -11.22 17.24
N ASN A 89 -3.25 -12.00 17.86
CA ASN A 89 -3.59 -13.39 17.60
C ASN A 89 -3.99 -13.63 16.12
N VAL A 90 -3.02 -13.80 15.23
CA VAL A 90 -3.27 -14.41 13.92
C VAL A 90 -3.20 -15.90 14.14
N ARG A 91 -4.36 -16.57 14.17
CA ARG A 91 -4.42 -18.01 13.94
C ARG A 91 -3.88 -18.26 12.54
N VAL A 92 -2.59 -18.48 12.41
CA VAL A 92 -1.96 -18.95 11.18
C VAL A 92 -2.34 -20.41 11.08
N ALA A 93 -3.28 -20.73 10.18
CA ALA A 93 -3.58 -22.11 9.84
C ALA A 93 -2.27 -22.81 9.42
N PRO A 94 -2.02 -24.06 9.87
CA PRO A 94 -0.79 -24.76 9.50
C PRO A 94 -0.71 -24.88 7.98
N ARG A 95 0.46 -24.57 7.41
CA ARG A 95 0.69 -24.76 5.97
C ARG A 95 0.56 -26.26 5.68
N LYS A 96 -0.43 -26.65 4.86
CA LYS A 96 -0.54 -28.03 4.37
C LYS A 96 0.77 -28.41 3.64
N PRO A 97 1.31 -29.62 3.86
CA PRO A 97 2.51 -30.06 3.16
C PRO A 97 2.25 -30.15 1.65
N ARG A 98 3.27 -29.78 0.87
CA ARG A 98 3.24 -29.85 -0.59
C ARG A 98 3.33 -31.32 -1.01
N PRO A 99 2.40 -31.87 -1.81
CA PRO A 99 2.53 -33.23 -2.29
C PRO A 99 3.75 -33.34 -3.21
N SER A 100 4.60 -34.34 -2.93
CA SER A 100 5.69 -34.73 -3.81
C SER A 100 5.14 -35.35 -5.08
N CYS A 101 5.71 -34.94 -6.21
CA CYS A 101 5.47 -35.45 -7.56
C CYS A 101 5.36 -36.99 -7.61
N GLY A 102 4.26 -37.47 -8.20
CA GLY A 102 4.14 -38.81 -8.77
C GLY A 102 3.99 -38.67 -10.28
N PHE A 103 5.06 -38.96 -11.02
CA PHE A 103 5.09 -39.08 -12.47
C PHE A 103 4.68 -40.50 -12.85
N SER A 104 3.55 -40.68 -13.54
CA SER A 104 3.31 -41.80 -14.47
C SER A 104 2.00 -41.61 -15.24
N GLN A 105 2.13 -41.10 -16.47
CA GLN A 105 1.40 -41.40 -17.72
C GLN A 105 -0.13 -41.61 -17.72
N GLY A 106 -0.80 -40.88 -18.63
CA GLY A 106 -1.79 -41.46 -19.54
C GLY A 106 -3.28 -41.11 -19.34
N THR A 107 -3.87 -40.54 -20.40
CA THR A 107 -5.29 -40.52 -20.81
C THR A 107 -6.30 -39.64 -20.03
N GLU A 108 -6.65 -38.54 -20.70
CA GLU A 108 -7.95 -37.83 -20.82
C GLU A 108 -8.84 -37.63 -19.58
N CYS A 109 -9.22 -36.36 -19.32
CA CYS A 109 -10.61 -35.97 -18.99
C CYS A 109 -10.80 -34.43 -19.06
N CYS A 110 -11.40 -33.99 -20.17
CA CYS A 110 -12.38 -32.91 -20.35
C CYS A 110 -12.17 -31.53 -19.66
N GLU A 111 -11.69 -30.55 -20.44
CA GLU A 111 -12.00 -29.14 -20.21
C GLU A 111 -13.44 -28.86 -20.64
N SER A 112 -14.27 -28.37 -19.71
CA SER A 112 -15.45 -27.60 -20.08
C SER A 112 -15.81 -26.56 -19.01
N ASN A 113 -15.85 -25.31 -19.51
CA ASN A 113 -16.65 -24.17 -19.07
C ASN A 113 -16.10 -23.21 -18.00
N GLY A 114 -15.84 -21.96 -18.42
CA GLY A 114 -16.02 -20.81 -17.54
C GLY A 114 -15.21 -19.53 -17.81
N ILE A 115 -15.12 -19.02 -19.04
CA ILE A 115 -14.67 -17.64 -19.29
C ILE A 115 -15.79 -16.89 -20.05
N PHE A 116 -16.30 -15.80 -19.49
CA PHE A 116 -16.43 -14.46 -20.12
C PHE A 116 -17.30 -13.56 -19.21
N LYS A 117 -16.73 -12.53 -18.59
CA LYS A 117 -16.59 -11.15 -19.12
C LYS A 117 -17.90 -10.37 -19.00
N VAL A 118 -18.06 -9.67 -17.88
CA VAL A 118 -19.04 -8.58 -17.73
C VAL A 118 -18.37 -7.33 -18.30
N LEU A 119 -18.79 -6.93 -19.50
CA LEU A 119 -18.57 -5.60 -20.06
C LEU A 119 -19.95 -4.99 -20.26
N CYS A 120 -20.21 -3.96 -19.45
CA CYS A 120 -21.30 -3.02 -19.60
C CYS A 120 -20.76 -1.89 -20.47
N GLU A 121 -21.40 -1.60 -21.60
CA GLU A 121 -21.63 -0.23 -22.10
C GLU A 121 -22.45 -0.31 -23.39
N THR A 122 -23.70 0.10 -23.25
CA THR A 122 -24.66 0.47 -24.28
C THR A 122 -24.33 1.85 -24.81
N GLU A 123 -24.04 1.99 -26.10
CA GLU A 123 -24.54 3.02 -27.02
C GLU A 123 -23.65 3.11 -28.28
N GLN A 124 -24.21 2.77 -29.44
CA GLN A 124 -24.17 3.65 -30.63
C GLN A 124 -25.11 3.12 -31.74
N GLN A 125 -26.14 3.94 -32.01
CA GLN A 125 -26.68 4.35 -33.32
C GLN A 125 -26.63 3.38 -34.52
N SER A 126 -27.82 3.12 -35.09
CA SER A 126 -28.22 3.50 -36.48
C SER A 126 -29.14 2.44 -37.11
N LEU A 127 -30.38 2.85 -37.42
CA LEU A 127 -31.15 2.58 -38.66
C LEU A 127 -32.64 2.92 -38.43
N LEU A 128 -33.00 4.18 -38.67
CA LEU A 128 -34.06 4.68 -39.57
C LEU A 128 -34.07 6.21 -39.52
#